data_AF-A0AA51MYN5-F1
#
_entry.id   AF-A0AA51MYN5-F1
#
_cell.length_a   1.000
_cell.length_b   1.000
_cell.length_c   1.000
_cell.angle_alpha   90.00
_cell.angle_beta   90.00
_cell.angle_gamma   90.00
#
_symmetry.space_group_name_H-M   'P 1'
#
loop_
_entity.id
_entity.type
_entity.pdbx_description
1 polymer ?
#
loop_
_entity_poly.entity_id
_entity_poly.type
_entity_poly.pdbx_seq_one_letter_code
_entity_poly.pdbx_strand_id
1 'polypeptide(L)' 'MFLSIVLVIAGIFAIICTIMKPRFYWESRKATRLRRLIGDNAASILYIIIGILASGIGIADLLGIITL' A
#
# COMPACT_ATOMS: atom_id res chain seq x y z
N MET A 1 -17.11 -7.25 4.64
CA MET A 1 -16.37 -8.48 5.03
C MET A 1 -15.38 -8.98 3.98
N PHE A 2 -15.80 -9.48 2.80
CA PHE A 2 -14.84 -9.94 1.77
C PHE A 2 -13.91 -8.81 1.28
N LEU A 3 -14.50 -7.65 0.95
CA LEU A 3 -13.77 -6.46 0.50
C LEU A 3 -12.77 -5.94 1.54
N SER A 4 -13.15 -6.00 2.83
CA SER A 4 -12.34 -5.62 3.99
C SER A 4 -11.10 -6.50 4.11
N ILE A 5 -11.25 -7.83 3.98
CA ILE A 5 -10.14 -8.78 4.00
C ILE A 5 -9.17 -8.52 2.83
N VAL A 6 -9.71 -8.26 1.63
CA VAL A 6 -8.90 -7.91 0.46
C VAL A 6 -8.11 -6.62 0.68
N LEU A 7 -8.73 -5.59 1.27
CA LEU A 7 -8.07 -4.32 1.61
C LEU A 7 -6.91 -4.51 2.61
N VAL A 8 -7.12 -5.32 3.65
CA VAL A 8 -6.06 -5.62 4.63
C VAL A 8 -4.90 -6.35 3.96
N ILE A 9 -5.18 -7.39 3.18
CA ILE A 9 -4.14 -8.16 2.48
C ILE A 9 -3.39 -7.26 1.48
N ALA A 10 -4.11 -6.46 0.70
CA ALA A 10 -3.51 -5.55 -0.28
C ALA A 10 -2.66 -4.46 0.40
N GLY A 11 -3.11 -3.93 1.54
CA GLY A 11 -2.38 -2.94 2.31
C GLY A 11 -1.09 -3.50 2.91
N ILE A 12 -1.15 -4.68 3.54
CA ILE A 12 0.03 -5.39 4.05
C ILE A 12 0.99 -5.72 2.90
N PHE A 13 0.48 -6.22 1.78
CA PHE A 13 1.28 -6.51 0.60
C PHE A 13 2.00 -5.27 0.07
N ALA A 14 1.32 -4.13 0.01
CA ALA A 14 1.90 -2.86 -0.41
C ALA A 14 3.02 -2.42 0.55
N ILE A 15 2.83 -2.54 1.87
CA ILE A 15 3.86 -2.22 2.87
C ILE A 15 5.09 -3.12 2.68
N ILE A 16 4.88 -4.44 2.60
CA ILE A 16 5.97 -5.41 2.42
C ILE A 16 6.73 -5.14 1.14
N CYS A 17 6.03 -4.97 0.01
CA CYS A 17 6.67 -4.67 -1.28
C CYS A 17 7.42 -3.33 -1.25
N THR A 18 6.96 -2.35 -0.48
CA THR A 18 7.63 -1.05 -0.38
C THR A 18 8.90 -1.11 0.48
N ILE A 19 8.90 -1.96 1.51
CA ILE A 19 10.06 -2.19 2.39
C ILE A 19 11.11 -3.07 1.68
N MET A 20 10.68 -4.23 1.14
CA MET A 20 11.56 -5.18 0.47
C MET A 20 12.02 -4.70 -0.91
N LYS A 21 11.29 -3.74 -1.50
CA LYS A 21 11.63 -3.15 -2.80
C LYS A 21 11.91 -4.19 -3.89
N PRO A 22 11.09 -5.26 -4.04
CA PRO A 22 11.41 -6.30 -4.99
C PRO A 22 11.37 -5.73 -6.41
N ARG A 23 12.28 -6.20 -7.27
CA ARG A 23 12.47 -5.65 -8.63
C ARG A 23 11.18 -5.59 -9.45
N PHE A 24 10.32 -6.61 -9.38
CA PHE A 24 9.05 -6.63 -10.12
C PHE A 24 8.10 -5.48 -9.73
N TYR A 25 8.11 -5.06 -8.46
CA TYR A 25 7.24 -4.00 -7.95
C TYR A 25 7.84 -2.62 -8.25
N TRP A 26 9.14 -2.49 -7.98
CA TRP A 26 9.86 -1.22 -7.98
C TRP A 26 10.52 -0.81 -9.29
N GLU A 27 10.75 -1.74 -10.21
CA GLU A 27 11.25 -1.45 -11.57
C GLU A 27 10.11 -1.37 -12.60
N SER A 28 8.85 -1.49 -12.17
CA SER A 28 7.72 -1.27 -13.07
C SER A 28 7.76 0.13 -13.68
N ARG A 29 7.34 0.29 -14.95
CA ARG A 29 7.38 1.59 -15.65
C ARG A 29 6.65 2.69 -14.86
N LYS A 30 5.55 2.34 -14.18
CA LYS A 30 4.76 3.27 -13.36
C LYS A 30 5.51 3.68 -12.09
N ALA A 31 6.04 2.71 -11.32
CA ALA A 31 6.80 2.99 -10.11
C ALA A 31 8.06 3.82 -10.42
N THR A 32 8.79 3.46 -11.48
CA THR A 32 9.98 4.20 -11.92
C THR A 32 9.66 5.63 -12.32
N ARG A 33 8.55 5.86 -13.04
CA ARG A 33 8.14 7.21 -13.44
C ARG A 33 7.77 8.07 -12.22
N LEU A 34 7.04 7.49 -11.26
CA LEU A 34 6.69 8.18 -10.03
C LEU A 34 7.93 8.49 -9.19
N ARG A 35 8.81 7.51 -8.99
CA ARG A 35 10.10 7.68 -8.29
C ARG A 35 10.98 8.77 -8.91
N ARG A 36 10.97 8.93 -10.25
CA ARG A 36 11.68 10.02 -10.93
C ARG A 36 11.07 11.40 -10.72
N LEU A 37 9.75 11.50 -10.47
CA LEU A 37 9.06 12.78 -10.29
C LEU A 37 9.22 13.34 -8.87
N ILE A 38 9.10 12.48 -7.86
CA ILE A 38 9.08 12.88 -6.44
C ILE A 38 10.30 12.42 -5.65
N GLY A 39 11.11 11.53 -6.22
CA GLY A 39 12.26 10.91 -5.56
C GLY A 39 11.94 9.55 -4.93
N ASP A 40 12.98 8.72 -4.75
CA ASP A 40 12.86 7.36 -4.22
C ASP A 40 12.32 7.32 -2.79
N ASN A 41 12.81 8.20 -1.93
CA ASN A 41 12.40 8.24 -0.53
C ASN A 41 10.96 8.72 -0.39
N ALA A 42 10.56 9.75 -1.13
CA ALA A 42 9.19 10.25 -1.12
C ALA A 42 8.21 9.19 -1.67
N ALA A 43 8.59 8.49 -2.74
CA ALA A 43 7.79 7.39 -3.27
C ALA A 43 7.64 6.27 -2.23
N SER A 44 8.71 5.83 -1.57
CA SER A 44 8.60 4.84 -0.50
C SER A 44 7.68 5.29 0.64
N ILE A 45 7.77 6.55 1.08
CA ILE A 45 6.88 7.09 2.13
C ILE A 45 5.42 7.07 1.68
N LEU A 46 5.12 7.52 0.46
CA LEU A 46 3.76 7.53 -0.07
C LEU A 46 3.15 6.13 -0.11
N TYR A 47 3.88 5.14 -0.60
CA TYR A 47 3.36 3.78 -0.69
C TYR A 47 3.16 3.14 0.70
N ILE A 48 4.04 3.44 1.65
CA ILE A 48 3.85 3.01 3.05
C ILE A 48 2.57 3.64 3.62
N ILE A 49 2.37 4.95 3.44
CA ILE A 49 1.16 5.64 3.92
C ILE A 49 -0.10 5.02 3.29
N ILE A 50 -0.10 4.80 1.97
CA ILE A 50 -1.22 4.16 1.27
C ILE A 50 -1.49 2.77 1.85
N GLY A 51 -0.44 1.97 2.09
CA GLY A 51 -0.57 0.64 2.67
C GLY A 51 -1.13 0.66 4.10
N ILE A 52 -0.69 1.61 4.93
CA ILE A 52 -1.21 1.81 6.29
C ILE A 52 -2.69 2.22 6.26
N LEU A 53 -3.05 3.17 5.40
CA LEU A 53 -4.45 3.61 5.26
C LEU A 53 -5.34 2.48 4.76
N ALA A 54 -4.93 1.75 3.72
CA ALA A 54 -5.69 0.62 3.18
C ALA A 54 -5.88 -0.49 4.24
N SER A 55 -4.82 -0.82 4.98
CA SER A 55 -4.89 -1.82 6.06
C SER A 55 -5.76 -1.32 7.22
N GLY A 56 -5.60 -0.06 7.63
CA GLY A 56 -6.36 0.54 8.72
C GLY A 56 -7.84 0.64 8.43
N ILE A 57 -8.21 1.03 7.21
CA ILE A 57 -9.60 1.05 6.74
C ILE A 57 -10.19 -0.36 6.73
N GLY A 58 -9.46 -1.34 6.20
CA GLY A 58 -9.91 -2.74 6.19
C GLY A 58 -10.10 -3.32 7.60
N ILE A 59 -9.21 -2.99 8.54
CA ILE A 59 -9.32 -3.38 9.96
C ILE A 59 -10.50 -2.67 10.63
N ALA A 60 -10.69 -1.37 10.40
CA ALA A 60 -11.78 -0.60 10.99
C ALA A 60 -13.16 -1.12 10.56
N ASP A 61 -13.31 -1.54 9.30
CA ASP A 61 -14.53 -2.21 8.83
C ASP A 61 -14.72 -3.60 9.45
N LEU A 62 -13.65 -4.38 9.62
CA LEU A 62 -13.70 -5.68 10.32
C LEU A 62 -14.07 -5.56 11.80
N LEU A 63 -13.68 -4.46 12.45
CA LEU A 63 -14.05 -4.14 13.82
C LEU A 63 -15.46 -3.53 13.95
N GLY A 64 -16.13 -3.25 12.83
CA GLY A 64 -17.46 -2.63 12.81
C GLY A 64 -17.48 -1.15 13.20
N ILE A 65 -16.31 -0.47 13.18
CA ILE A 65 -16.20 0.97 13.48
C ILE A 65 -16.75 1.78 12.30
N ILE A 66 -16.53 1.30 11.08
CA ILE A 66 -17.02 1.86 9.84
C ILE A 66 -17.71 0.75 9.03
N THR A 67 -18.56 1.14 8.07
CA THR A 67 -19.19 0.22 7.13
C THR A 67 -18.80 0.62 5.71
N LEU A 68 -18.20 -0.33 4.98
CA LEU A 68 -17.69 -0.19 3.61
C LEU A 68 -18.57 -0.87 2.57
#